data_AF-A0A0D3JDZ0-F1
#
_entry.id   AF-A0A0D3JDZ0-F1
#
_cell.length_a   1.000
_cell.length_b   1.000
_cell.length_c   1.000
_cell.angle_alpha   90.00
_cell.angle_beta   90.00
_cell.angle_gamma   90.00
#
_symmetry.space_group_name_H-M   'P 1'
#
loop_
_entity.id
_entity.type
_entity.pdbx_description
1 polymer ?
#
loop_
_entity_poly.entity_id
_entity_poly.type
_entity_poly.pdbx_seq_one_letter_code
_entity_poly.pdbx_strand_id
1 'polypeptide(L)'
;MFLVAATAAPVPAAAPTLVCKTTVQVDDSSFTIELRPDWAPAGVERFLVQFGISTSAEKQRHWQSQGNIRDDPRPAGVPFTDGILSFAGYGTDSRSTHLFITLGSQPGLGHRQWEVPVGRVVSGMPVVRAIYSGYGDAPDQGRMQPDRPDAAKYLADKFPKMDRIVGQARGNLGRVADLILIYVSTHLFCLKESFGAIDI
;
A
#
# COMPACT_ATOMS: atom_id res chain seq x y z
N MET A 1 -2.12 53.86 14.54
CA MET A 1 -2.41 52.54 15.17
C MET A 1 -3.12 51.69 14.13
N PHE A 2 -2.44 50.69 13.57
CA PHE A 2 -3.05 49.71 12.68
C PHE A 2 -2.86 48.33 13.31
N LEU A 3 -3.96 47.63 13.55
CA LEU A 3 -3.93 46.26 14.08
C LEU A 3 -3.82 45.31 12.89
N VAL A 4 -2.64 44.73 12.67
CA VAL A 4 -2.50 43.63 11.70
C VAL A 4 -3.10 42.38 12.35
N ALA A 5 -4.32 42.04 11.94
CA ALA A 5 -4.94 40.80 12.36
C ALA A 5 -4.15 39.62 11.78
N ALA A 6 -3.47 38.86 12.65
CA ALA A 6 -2.81 37.64 12.25
C ALA A 6 -3.88 36.62 11.83
N THR A 7 -3.99 36.37 10.52
CA THR A 7 -4.76 35.25 10.00
C THR A 7 -4.15 33.96 10.55
N ALA A 8 -4.88 33.25 11.41
CA ALA A 8 -4.48 31.93 11.85
C ALA A 8 -4.24 31.04 10.62
N ALA A 9 -3.10 30.35 10.60
CA ALA A 9 -2.80 29.38 9.54
C ALA A 9 -3.94 28.34 9.50
N PRO A 10 -4.38 27.90 8.31
CA PRO A 10 -5.44 26.90 8.21
C PRO A 10 -5.03 25.65 8.98
N VAL A 11 -5.89 25.21 9.91
CA VAL A 11 -5.69 23.95 10.62
C VAL A 11 -5.58 22.86 9.55
N PRO A 12 -4.48 22.08 9.51
CA PRO A 12 -4.28 21.09 8.46
C PRO A 12 -5.43 20.08 8.51
N ALA A 13 -6.03 19.81 7.35
CA ALA A 13 -7.05 18.79 7.22
C ALA A 13 -6.49 17.45 7.72
N ALA A 14 -7.31 16.69 8.46
CA ALA A 14 -6.89 15.41 9.02
C ALA A 14 -6.33 14.49 7.93
N ALA A 15 -5.15 13.92 8.17
CA ALA A 15 -4.45 13.06 7.21
C ALA A 15 -5.35 11.89 6.77
N PRO A 16 -5.47 11.60 5.47
CA PRO A 16 -6.45 10.63 4.98
C PRO A 16 -6.09 9.21 5.44
N THR A 17 -7.09 8.49 5.98
CA THR A 17 -6.92 7.15 6.54
C THR A 17 -7.52 6.04 5.67
N LEU A 18 -6.82 4.91 5.60
CA LEU A 18 -7.32 3.67 5.01
C LEU A 18 -7.45 2.59 6.10
N VAL A 19 -8.60 1.92 6.17
CA VAL A 19 -8.80 0.75 7.02
C VAL A 19 -8.62 -0.52 6.18
N CYS A 20 -7.63 -1.33 6.55
CA CYS A 20 -7.27 -2.58 5.91
C CYS A 20 -7.66 -3.74 6.81
N LYS A 21 -8.54 -4.63 6.35
CA LYS A 21 -8.87 -5.91 7.00
C LYS A 21 -7.97 -7.01 6.44
N THR A 22 -7.85 -8.14 7.14
CA THR A 22 -6.92 -9.22 6.78
C THR A 22 -7.57 -10.60 6.93
N THR A 23 -6.97 -11.63 6.34
CA THR A 23 -7.32 -13.05 6.59
C THR A 23 -6.71 -13.60 7.87
N VAL A 24 -5.80 -12.85 8.50
CA VAL A 24 -5.06 -13.29 9.68
C VAL A 24 -6.02 -13.48 10.84
N GLN A 25 -5.99 -14.66 11.46
CA GLN A 25 -6.90 -15.02 12.55
C GLN A 25 -6.41 -14.43 13.88
N VAL A 26 -6.65 -13.12 14.05
CA VAL A 26 -6.40 -12.35 15.28
C VAL A 26 -7.61 -11.47 15.60
N ASP A 27 -7.78 -11.20 16.89
CA ASP A 27 -8.85 -10.34 17.42
C ASP A 27 -8.81 -8.96 16.76
N ASP A 28 -9.96 -8.54 16.24
CA ASP A 28 -10.12 -7.42 15.32
C ASP A 28 -9.09 -7.45 14.17
N SER A 29 -9.37 -8.26 13.14
CA SER A 29 -8.45 -8.62 12.04
C SER A 29 -8.15 -7.47 11.06
N SER A 30 -7.98 -6.24 11.55
CA SER A 30 -7.78 -5.03 10.77
C SER A 30 -6.73 -4.07 11.35
N PHE A 31 -6.15 -3.25 10.47
CA PHE A 31 -5.18 -2.21 10.79
C PHE A 31 -5.51 -0.94 10.00
N THR A 32 -5.06 0.21 10.50
CA THR A 32 -5.32 1.52 9.89
C THR A 32 -4.02 2.15 9.43
N ILE A 33 -3.98 2.63 8.19
CA ILE A 33 -2.89 3.41 7.62
C ILE A 33 -3.28 4.90 7.66
N GLU A 34 -2.39 5.75 8.15
CA GLU A 34 -2.37 7.20 7.93
C GLU A 34 -1.54 7.48 6.67
N LEU A 35 -2.13 8.13 5.66
CA LEU A 35 -1.45 8.52 4.43
C LEU A 35 -0.90 9.94 4.55
N ARG A 36 0.21 10.20 3.85
CA ARG A 36 1.03 11.41 3.99
C ARG A 36 1.24 12.11 2.65
N PRO A 37 0.27 12.91 2.19
CA PRO A 37 0.43 13.77 1.01
C PRO A 37 1.61 14.76 1.14
N ASP A 38 2.03 15.07 2.38
CA ASP A 38 3.21 15.87 2.71
C ASP A 38 4.55 15.11 2.55
N TRP A 39 4.51 13.77 2.43
CA TRP A 39 5.67 12.93 2.13
C TRP A 39 5.72 12.50 0.67
N ALA A 40 4.57 12.19 0.09
CA ALA A 40 4.46 11.58 -1.24
C ALA A 40 3.17 12.04 -1.95
N PRO A 41 3.08 13.29 -2.45
CA PRO A 41 1.85 13.79 -3.06
C PRO A 41 1.40 12.94 -4.26
N ALA A 42 2.28 12.62 -5.21
CA ALA A 42 1.93 11.79 -6.37
C ALA A 42 1.72 10.32 -5.98
N GLY A 43 2.51 9.83 -5.01
CA GLY A 43 2.37 8.50 -4.45
C GLY A 43 1.01 8.27 -3.78
N VAL A 44 0.55 9.22 -2.96
CA VAL A 44 -0.74 9.13 -2.26
C VAL A 44 -1.93 9.31 -3.21
N GLU A 45 -1.83 10.20 -4.20
CA GLU A 45 -2.86 10.37 -5.24
C GLU A 45 -3.15 9.04 -5.96
N ARG A 46 -2.11 8.28 -6.34
CA ARG A 46 -2.29 6.96 -6.96
C ARG A 46 -2.68 5.87 -5.97
N PHE A 47 -2.10 5.88 -4.76
CA PHE A 47 -2.37 4.89 -3.71
C PHE A 47 -3.87 4.79 -3.37
N LEU A 48 -4.57 5.93 -3.38
CA LEU A 48 -6.00 6.03 -3.12
C LEU A 48 -6.89 5.28 -4.13
N VAL A 49 -6.32 4.69 -5.19
CA VAL A 49 -7.09 4.01 -6.26
C VAL A 49 -6.69 2.53 -6.49
N GLN A 50 -5.40 2.16 -6.43
CA GLN A 50 -4.97 0.76 -6.24
C GLN A 50 -3.53 0.66 -5.70
N PHE A 51 -3.27 -0.38 -4.90
CA PHE A 51 -1.93 -0.93 -4.71
C PHE A 51 -1.91 -2.47 -4.91
N GLY A 52 -0.72 -3.01 -5.19
CA GLY A 52 -0.36 -4.41 -5.51
C GLY A 52 -0.85 -5.01 -6.85
N ILE A 53 -0.41 -6.25 -7.12
CA ILE A 53 -0.86 -7.12 -8.24
C ILE A 53 -2.26 -7.68 -8.00
N SER A 54 -3.26 -7.49 -8.88
CA SER A 54 -4.64 -8.05 -8.74
C SER A 54 -4.81 -9.53 -9.14
N THR A 55 -5.90 -10.26 -8.76
CA THR A 55 -6.32 -11.50 -9.50
C THR A 55 -7.00 -11.12 -10.79
N SER A 56 -7.71 -9.99 -10.77
CA SER A 56 -8.42 -9.50 -11.93
C SER A 56 -7.36 -9.07 -12.92
N ALA A 57 -7.08 -9.95 -13.89
CA ALA A 57 -6.11 -9.63 -14.94
C ALA A 57 -6.57 -8.39 -15.72
N GLU A 58 -7.87 -8.08 -15.72
CA GLU A 58 -8.42 -6.82 -16.18
C GLU A 58 -7.97 -5.63 -15.33
N LYS A 59 -8.24 -5.62 -14.01
CA LYS A 59 -7.81 -4.50 -13.13
C LYS A 59 -6.28 -4.34 -13.14
N GLN A 60 -5.53 -5.45 -13.16
CA GLN A 60 -4.06 -5.39 -13.27
C GLN A 60 -3.61 -4.73 -14.57
N ARG A 61 -4.16 -5.15 -15.73
CA ARG A 61 -3.86 -4.50 -17.02
C ARG A 61 -4.32 -3.05 -17.08
N HIS A 62 -5.43 -2.70 -16.43
CA HIS A 62 -5.89 -1.32 -16.32
C HIS A 62 -4.83 -0.46 -15.62
N TRP A 63 -4.36 -0.84 -14.42
CA TRP A 63 -3.36 -0.06 -13.70
C TRP A 63 -1.98 -0.05 -14.36
N GLN A 64 -1.59 -1.14 -15.03
CA GLN A 64 -0.40 -1.17 -15.89
C GLN A 64 -0.52 -0.20 -17.07
N SER A 65 -1.68 -0.09 -17.71
CA SER A 65 -1.90 0.85 -18.83
C SER A 65 -1.98 2.31 -18.39
N GLN A 66 -2.28 2.58 -17.12
CA GLN A 66 -2.16 3.92 -16.53
C GLN A 66 -0.69 4.35 -16.29
N GLY A 67 0.29 3.48 -16.55
CA GLY A 67 1.72 3.77 -16.43
C GLY A 67 2.28 3.81 -15.01
N ASN A 68 3.58 4.04 -14.90
CA ASN A 68 4.27 4.21 -13.63
C ASN A 68 4.02 5.60 -13.01
N ILE A 69 4.16 5.68 -11.69
CA ILE A 69 4.19 6.92 -10.92
C ILE A 69 5.61 7.46 -10.96
N ARG A 70 5.77 8.74 -11.35
CA ARG A 70 7.05 9.45 -11.20
C ARG A 70 7.48 9.50 -9.74
N ASP A 71 8.76 9.53 -9.45
CA ASP A 71 9.25 9.57 -8.07
C ASP A 71 8.89 10.90 -7.36
N ASP A 72 8.49 10.81 -6.09
CA ASP A 72 8.23 11.98 -5.24
C ASP A 72 9.56 12.56 -4.70
N PRO A 73 9.62 13.84 -4.31
CA PRO A 73 10.75 14.36 -3.55
C PRO A 73 10.85 13.65 -2.19
N ARG A 74 12.04 13.18 -1.80
CA ARG A 74 12.21 12.46 -0.53
C ARG A 74 11.91 13.36 0.68
N PRO A 75 11.01 12.97 1.60
CA PRO A 75 10.79 13.68 2.85
C PRO A 75 12.02 13.59 3.76
N ALA A 76 12.42 14.71 4.36
CA ALA A 76 13.54 14.73 5.27
C ALA A 76 13.20 14.04 6.60
N GLY A 77 14.11 13.19 7.10
CA GLY A 77 14.04 12.66 8.47
C GLY A 77 12.94 11.64 8.76
N VAL A 78 12.39 10.95 7.75
CA VAL A 78 11.47 9.81 7.96
C VAL A 78 12.27 8.50 8.01
N PRO A 79 12.51 7.91 9.20
CA PRO A 79 13.24 6.65 9.32
C PRO A 79 12.34 5.47 8.96
N PHE A 80 12.92 4.43 8.35
CA PHE A 80 12.21 3.20 8.03
C PHE A 80 12.12 2.28 9.26
N THR A 81 11.30 2.68 10.21
CA THR A 81 10.89 1.91 11.40
C THR A 81 9.54 1.24 11.19
N ASP A 82 9.17 0.31 12.08
CA ASP A 82 7.90 -0.42 12.11
C ASP A 82 6.69 0.36 11.58
N GLY A 83 6.00 -0.24 10.61
CA GLY A 83 4.73 0.25 10.10
C GLY A 83 4.83 1.34 9.02
N ILE A 84 6.03 1.81 8.64
CA ILE A 84 6.18 2.68 7.47
C ILE A 84 5.77 1.94 6.19
N LEU A 85 4.89 2.55 5.41
CA LEU A 85 4.37 2.10 4.13
C LEU A 85 5.04 2.88 2.99
N SER A 86 5.68 2.19 2.05
CA SER A 86 6.47 2.79 0.97
C SER A 86 6.29 2.06 -0.36
N PHE A 87 6.72 2.65 -1.47
CA PHE A 87 6.73 2.02 -2.78
C PHE A 87 7.90 1.07 -2.99
N ALA A 88 7.62 0.00 -3.74
CA ALA A 88 8.60 -0.86 -4.39
C ALA A 88 8.92 -0.30 -5.79
N GLY A 89 10.09 -0.66 -6.33
CA GLY A 89 10.55 -0.19 -7.63
C GLY A 89 11.88 -0.83 -8.06
N TYR A 90 12.32 -0.48 -9.27
CA TYR A 90 13.49 -1.05 -9.95
C TYR A 90 14.36 0.01 -10.66
N GLY A 91 14.09 1.30 -10.42
CA GLY A 91 14.78 2.43 -11.06
C GLY A 91 14.04 3.75 -10.81
N THR A 92 14.52 4.85 -11.42
CA THR A 92 13.80 6.13 -11.42
C THR A 92 12.44 5.98 -12.13
N ASP A 93 11.39 6.62 -11.62
CA ASP A 93 10.02 6.59 -12.17
C ASP A 93 9.48 5.14 -12.39
N SER A 94 9.88 4.22 -11.51
CA SER A 94 9.54 2.78 -11.61
C SER A 94 8.39 2.32 -10.71
N ARG A 95 7.88 3.21 -9.85
CA ARG A 95 6.81 2.92 -8.89
C ARG A 95 5.52 2.58 -9.65
N SER A 96 4.94 1.42 -9.38
CA SER A 96 3.70 0.96 -10.04
C SER A 96 2.54 0.95 -9.05
N THR A 97 1.91 -0.19 -8.81
CA THR A 97 1.02 -0.42 -7.67
C THR A 97 1.78 -1.02 -6.48
N HIS A 98 3.02 -1.51 -6.66
CA HIS A 98 3.73 -2.35 -5.70
C HIS A 98 4.28 -1.54 -4.51
N LEU A 99 4.09 -2.00 -3.27
CA LEU A 99 4.48 -1.28 -2.04
C LEU A 99 5.40 -2.14 -1.14
N PHE A 100 5.55 -1.78 0.14
CA PHE A 100 5.86 -2.63 1.29
C PHE A 100 5.48 -1.94 2.62
N ILE A 101 5.18 -2.74 3.65
CA ILE A 101 5.12 -2.29 5.05
C ILE A 101 6.35 -2.84 5.75
N THR A 102 7.09 -1.96 6.43
CA THR A 102 8.27 -2.32 7.22
C THR A 102 7.91 -3.03 8.52
N LEU A 103 8.68 -4.08 8.85
CA LEU A 103 8.74 -4.66 10.19
C LEU A 103 10.12 -4.42 10.80
N GLY A 104 10.16 -4.00 12.06
CA GLY A 104 11.37 -3.63 12.78
C GLY A 104 12.01 -2.33 12.29
N SER A 105 13.27 -2.11 12.64
CA SER A 105 14.08 -1.05 12.04
C SER A 105 14.77 -1.58 10.78
N GLN A 106 14.59 -0.87 9.66
CA GLN A 106 15.12 -1.22 8.34
C GLN A 106 16.03 -0.10 7.82
N PRO A 107 17.22 0.11 8.43
CA PRO A 107 18.11 1.22 8.10
C PRO A 107 18.70 1.17 6.67
N GLY A 108 18.52 0.06 5.95
CA GLY A 108 18.88 -0.09 4.54
C GLY A 108 17.81 0.37 3.55
N LEU A 109 16.62 0.78 4.00
CA LEU A 109 15.50 1.25 3.16
C LEU A 109 15.28 2.76 3.31
N GLY A 110 14.61 3.36 2.32
CA GLY A 110 14.42 4.81 2.22
C GLY A 110 15.59 5.52 1.53
N HIS A 111 16.50 4.77 0.90
CA HIS A 111 17.72 5.30 0.27
C HIS A 111 17.62 5.37 -1.25
N ARG A 112 16.65 4.70 -1.87
CA ARG A 112 16.37 4.79 -3.32
C ARG A 112 15.37 5.91 -3.65
N GLN A 113 15.23 6.26 -4.94
CA GLN A 113 14.25 7.28 -5.37
C GLN A 113 12.82 6.75 -5.33
N TRP A 114 12.63 5.47 -5.64
CA TRP A 114 11.32 4.81 -5.61
C TRP A 114 10.84 4.46 -4.19
N GLU A 115 11.73 4.43 -3.20
CA GLU A 115 11.43 4.11 -1.78
C GLU A 115 10.88 5.31 -0.99
N VAL A 116 10.11 6.22 -1.60
CA VAL A 116 9.47 7.31 -0.85
C VAL A 116 8.26 6.78 -0.08
N PRO A 117 8.18 6.99 1.26
CA PRO A 117 7.09 6.51 2.07
C PRO A 117 5.80 7.30 1.81
N VAL A 118 4.69 6.60 1.60
CA VAL A 118 3.35 7.17 1.37
C VAL A 118 2.52 7.31 2.65
N GLY A 119 2.94 6.67 3.73
CA GLY A 119 2.17 6.64 4.97
C GLY A 119 2.76 5.72 6.02
N ARG A 120 1.97 5.48 7.07
CA ARG A 120 2.35 4.62 8.20
C ARG A 120 1.14 3.93 8.81
N VAL A 121 1.33 2.74 9.38
CA VAL A 121 0.30 2.09 10.20
C VAL A 121 0.18 2.83 11.54
N VAL A 122 -1.05 3.20 11.92
CA VAL A 122 -1.37 3.94 13.15
C VAL A 122 -2.24 3.16 14.13
N SER A 123 -2.85 2.06 13.70
CA SER A 123 -3.53 1.10 14.56
C SER A 123 -3.44 -0.31 13.94
N GLY A 124 -3.50 -1.37 14.76
CA GLY A 124 -3.51 -2.76 14.29
C GLY A 124 -2.15 -3.35 13.88
N MET A 125 -1.02 -2.78 14.30
CA MET A 125 0.31 -3.39 14.05
C MET A 125 0.45 -4.87 14.50
N PRO A 126 -0.22 -5.38 15.55
CA PRO A 126 -0.23 -6.82 15.84
C PRO A 126 -0.76 -7.66 14.67
N VAL A 127 -1.79 -7.18 13.96
CA VAL A 127 -2.34 -7.82 12.76
C VAL A 127 -1.30 -7.85 11.64
N VAL A 128 -0.59 -6.73 11.45
CA VAL A 128 0.48 -6.62 10.44
C VAL A 128 1.67 -7.55 10.76
N ARG A 129 2.01 -7.73 12.04
CA ARG A 129 3.06 -8.68 12.47
C ARG A 129 2.64 -10.15 12.36
N ALA A 130 1.34 -10.44 12.43
CA ALA A 130 0.81 -11.79 12.40
C ALA A 130 0.61 -12.35 10.97
N ILE A 131 0.82 -11.52 9.94
CA ILE A 131 0.93 -11.94 8.54
C ILE A 131 2.14 -12.88 8.36
N TYR A 132 1.98 -13.96 7.59
CA TYR A 132 3.06 -14.92 7.37
C TYR A 132 4.24 -14.35 6.55
N SER A 133 5.33 -13.99 7.26
CA SER A 133 6.61 -13.53 6.68
C SER A 133 7.60 -14.66 6.37
N GLY A 134 7.28 -15.91 6.73
CA GLY A 134 8.19 -17.06 6.70
C GLY A 134 8.53 -17.62 5.31
N TYR A 135 8.54 -16.77 4.28
CA TYR A 135 8.91 -17.12 2.90
C TYR A 135 10.10 -16.28 2.36
N GLY A 136 10.60 -15.27 3.07
CA GLY A 136 11.77 -14.46 2.63
C GLY A 136 11.49 -13.71 1.33
N ASP A 137 12.43 -13.66 0.38
CA ASP A 137 12.16 -13.10 -0.97
C ASP A 137 11.91 -14.21 -2.04
N ALA A 138 11.33 -15.35 -1.63
CA ALA A 138 11.17 -16.52 -2.50
C ALA A 138 10.09 -16.44 -3.62
N PRO A 139 9.02 -15.63 -3.54
CA PRO A 139 8.03 -15.50 -4.62
C PRO A 139 8.54 -14.69 -5.82
N ASP A 140 8.49 -15.32 -6.98
CA ASP A 140 8.70 -14.69 -8.27
C ASP A 140 7.53 -13.74 -8.60
N GLN A 141 7.75 -12.44 -8.41
CA GLN A 141 6.80 -11.36 -8.67
C GLN A 141 6.31 -11.33 -10.14
N GLY A 142 7.07 -11.90 -11.07
CA GLY A 142 6.72 -12.07 -12.47
C GLY A 142 5.86 -13.31 -12.75
N ARG A 143 5.79 -14.28 -11.83
CA ARG A 143 4.85 -15.41 -11.83
C ARG A 143 3.63 -15.22 -10.94
N MET A 144 3.64 -14.22 -10.06
CA MET A 144 2.46 -13.82 -9.29
C MET A 144 1.42 -13.01 -10.11
N GLN A 145 1.80 -12.51 -11.29
CA GLN A 145 0.91 -11.71 -12.16
C GLN A 145 -0.29 -12.53 -12.67
N PRO A 146 -1.53 -11.99 -12.67
CA PRO A 146 -2.77 -12.73 -12.96
C PRO A 146 -2.99 -13.08 -14.43
N ASP A 147 -2.22 -12.48 -15.33
CA ASP A 147 -2.19 -12.82 -16.75
C ASP A 147 -1.38 -14.10 -17.03
N ARG A 148 -0.59 -14.58 -16.05
CA ARG A 148 0.09 -15.86 -16.12
C ARG A 148 -0.89 -17.01 -15.90
N PRO A 149 -1.00 -17.98 -16.85
CA PRO A 149 -1.90 -19.13 -16.70
C PRO A 149 -1.62 -19.98 -15.44
N ASP A 150 -0.40 -19.96 -14.93
CA ASP A 150 0.00 -20.74 -13.75
C ASP A 150 -0.05 -19.97 -12.42
N ALA A 151 -0.28 -18.66 -12.38
CA ALA A 151 -0.14 -17.84 -11.17
C ALA A 151 -0.95 -18.38 -9.97
N ALA A 152 -2.24 -18.66 -10.17
CA ALA A 152 -3.10 -19.18 -9.11
C ALA A 152 -2.59 -20.54 -8.56
N LYS A 153 -2.05 -21.40 -9.43
CA LYS A 153 -1.45 -22.67 -9.04
C LYS A 153 -0.09 -22.50 -8.38
N TYR A 154 0.76 -21.61 -8.89
CA TYR A 154 2.06 -21.26 -8.32
C TYR A 154 1.92 -20.77 -6.88
N LEU A 155 0.95 -19.87 -6.63
CA LEU A 155 0.64 -19.40 -5.28
C LEU A 155 0.11 -20.51 -4.37
N ALA A 156 -0.84 -21.33 -4.84
CA ALA A 156 -1.39 -22.42 -4.04
C ALA A 156 -0.36 -23.52 -3.72
N ASP A 157 0.47 -23.93 -4.69
CA ASP A 157 1.45 -25.00 -4.56
C ASP A 157 2.68 -24.59 -3.72
N LYS A 158 3.11 -23.32 -3.80
CA LYS A 158 4.38 -22.84 -3.23
C LYS A 158 4.21 -21.92 -2.03
N PHE A 159 3.13 -21.16 -1.97
CA PHE A 159 2.86 -20.18 -0.91
C PHE A 159 1.49 -20.39 -0.24
N PRO A 160 1.09 -21.62 0.16
CA PRO A 160 -0.22 -21.91 0.74
C PRO A 160 -0.51 -21.19 2.07
N LYS A 161 0.49 -20.57 2.72
CA LYS A 161 0.32 -19.73 3.92
C LYS A 161 0.29 -18.22 3.62
N MET A 162 0.26 -17.79 2.36
CA MET A 162 0.27 -16.36 2.04
C MET A 162 -1.10 -15.72 2.32
N ASP A 163 -1.11 -14.86 3.33
CA ASP A 163 -2.29 -14.11 3.77
C ASP A 163 -2.83 -13.14 2.73
N ARG A 164 -4.06 -12.67 2.99
CA ARG A 164 -4.66 -11.58 2.23
C ARG A 164 -5.13 -10.40 3.05
N ILE A 165 -5.00 -9.20 2.49
CA ILE A 165 -5.43 -7.95 3.12
C ILE A 165 -6.43 -7.24 2.24
N VAL A 166 -7.70 -7.18 2.67
CA VAL A 166 -8.84 -6.57 1.96
C VAL A 166 -9.15 -5.18 2.52
N GLY A 167 -9.28 -4.16 1.67
CA GLY A 167 -9.41 -2.77 2.12
C GLY A 167 -10.83 -2.21 2.08
N GLN A 168 -11.09 -1.21 2.91
CA GLN A 168 -12.19 -0.26 2.76
C GLN A 168 -11.69 1.16 3.08
N ALA A 169 -11.63 2.02 2.06
CA ALA A 169 -11.31 3.43 2.25
C ALA A 169 -12.39 4.10 3.13
N ARG A 170 -11.97 4.90 4.12
CA ARG A 170 -12.86 5.65 5.02
C ARG A 170 -12.31 7.04 5.27
N GLY A 171 -12.84 8.02 4.56
CA GLY A 171 -12.48 9.44 4.67
C GLY A 171 -13.21 10.30 3.64
N ASN A 172 -13.02 11.61 3.69
CA ASN A 172 -13.74 12.59 2.86
C ASN A 172 -13.31 12.62 1.38
N LEU A 173 -12.40 11.73 0.95
CA LEU A 173 -11.95 11.59 -0.43
C LEU A 173 -12.75 10.46 -1.10
N GLY A 174 -13.84 10.83 -1.76
CA GLY A 174 -14.84 9.90 -2.27
C GLY A 174 -14.39 9.06 -3.47
N ARG A 175 -13.67 7.95 -3.20
CA ARG A 175 -13.54 6.75 -4.06
C ARG A 175 -13.17 5.54 -3.20
N VAL A 176 -13.67 4.36 -3.56
CA VAL A 176 -13.34 3.09 -2.90
C VAL A 176 -12.37 2.32 -3.80
N ALA A 177 -11.19 2.00 -3.26
CA ALA A 177 -10.22 1.14 -3.94
C ALA A 177 -10.44 -0.34 -3.57
N ASP A 178 -10.50 -1.21 -4.58
CA ASP A 178 -10.56 -2.67 -4.41
C ASP A 178 -9.18 -3.24 -4.03
N LEU A 179 -8.83 -3.15 -2.75
CA LEU A 179 -7.66 -3.80 -2.15
C LEU A 179 -8.01 -5.23 -1.68
N ILE A 180 -7.17 -6.24 -1.99
CA ILE A 180 -7.14 -7.62 -1.44
C ILE A 180 -5.66 -8.13 -1.49
N LEU A 181 -5.18 -9.12 -0.70
CA LEU A 181 -3.79 -9.72 -0.63
C LEU A 181 -2.65 -8.84 -0.03
N ILE A 182 -1.64 -9.43 0.64
CA ILE A 182 -0.32 -8.82 1.00
C ILE A 182 0.80 -9.89 1.19
N TYR A 183 2.07 -9.53 0.98
CA TYR A 183 3.28 -10.34 1.26
C TYR A 183 4.27 -9.63 2.20
N VAL A 184 4.88 -10.32 3.17
CA VAL A 184 5.81 -9.68 4.15
C VAL A 184 7.25 -10.16 3.98
N SER A 185 7.88 -9.63 2.92
CA SER A 185 9.32 -9.40 2.82
C SER A 185 9.55 -8.39 1.70
N THR A 186 10.14 -7.24 2.05
CA THR A 186 10.69 -6.18 1.17
C THR A 186 9.79 -5.55 0.08
N HIS A 187 8.79 -6.23 -0.50
CA HIS A 187 7.94 -5.79 -1.62
C HIS A 187 6.52 -6.46 -1.58
N LEU A 188 5.44 -5.81 -2.08
CA LEU A 188 4.03 -6.06 -1.67
C LEU A 188 2.97 -6.10 -2.81
N PHE A 189 1.98 -7.02 -2.76
CA PHE A 189 1.16 -7.44 -3.91
C PHE A 189 -0.30 -7.88 -3.58
N CYS A 190 -1.33 -7.56 -4.41
CA CYS A 190 -2.75 -7.37 -3.97
C CYS A 190 -3.94 -7.41 -5.05
N LEU A 191 -4.88 -8.38 -5.29
CA LEU A 191 -5.19 -9.73 -4.76
C LEU A 191 -6.60 -10.44 -5.00
N LYS A 192 -7.78 -9.84 -5.39
CA LYS A 192 -9.14 -10.51 -5.65
C LYS A 192 -10.26 -9.65 -6.36
N GLU A 193 -11.58 -10.03 -6.31
CA GLU A 193 -12.79 -9.42 -6.97
C GLU A 193 -14.19 -9.52 -6.27
N SER A 194 -15.05 -8.51 -6.49
CA SER A 194 -16.53 -8.44 -6.78
C SER A 194 -17.63 -9.18 -5.98
N PHE A 195 -18.61 -8.42 -5.43
CA PHE A 195 -19.99 -8.23 -5.96
C PHE A 195 -20.85 -7.27 -5.10
N GLY A 196 -21.73 -6.48 -5.73
CA GLY A 196 -22.72 -5.61 -5.06
C GLY A 196 -22.99 -4.32 -5.86
N ALA A 197 -24.24 -4.04 -6.22
CA ALA A 197 -24.59 -2.84 -6.98
C ALA A 197 -24.64 -1.59 -6.09
N ILE A 198 -24.30 -0.44 -6.67
CA ILE A 198 -24.61 0.89 -6.14
C ILE A 198 -25.60 1.49 -7.13
N ASP A 199 -26.81 1.81 -6.66
CA ASP A 199 -27.80 2.56 -7.44
C ASP A 199 -27.34 4.00 -7.70
N ILE A 200 -27.90 4.60 -8.75
CA ILE A 200 -27.43 5.80 -9.46
C ILE A 200 -27.36 7.06 -8.59
#